data_AF-A0A7W6BYT3-F1
#
_entry.id   AF-A0A7W6BYT3-F1
#
_cell.length_a   1.000
_cell.length_b   1.000
_cell.length_c   1.000
_cell.angle_alpha   90.00
_cell.angle_beta   90.00
_cell.angle_gamma   90.00
#
_symmetry.space_group_name_H-M   'P 1'
#
loop_
_entity.id
_entity.type
_entity.pdbx_description
1 polymer ?
#
loop_
_entity_poly.entity_id
_entity_poly.type
_entity_poly.pdbx_seq_one_letter_code
_entity_poly.pdbx_strand_id
1 'polypeptide(L)'
;MNLELSDDQRMLKDSIERLVTERYPFDKRHGHAAGARGFSDAVWGEMVELGLTMLPFSEHVGGLGLGGVETMIVGEAIGRGLLLEPYLSSIVLAGTAIAEGTAPEIAAAQLEGIMGGQTIAALADRAEVTATPNGDSVRLDGAASLVLGGDHADVFVVTSNDDAWIVPADAPGLSRRGFSLHGGGGAADLTLSGVQVSNEARVTASAVTRAIEAGIAFLAAEAAGAMRAALDVTVEYLKTRVQFGKAIGTNQALQHRAAEMLVEVEQATSAAIYGALLANEDDPAERARGTAAIKAVIGKTGRFVAQYAVQLHGGIGVSEEHVVSHYFRRLTAIGMLLGGTDEQIKRLAKMGGFTSATPHLAAA
;
A
#
# COMPACT_ATOMS: atom_id res chain seq x y z
N MET A 1 1.57 -17.64 21.31
CA MET A 1 1.77 -16.41 20.53
C MET A 1 1.03 -15.30 21.25
N ASN A 2 1.71 -14.26 21.69
CA ASN A 2 1.06 -13.05 22.22
C ASN A 2 0.85 -12.08 21.05
N LEU A 3 -0.40 -11.69 20.80
CA LEU A 3 -0.78 -10.78 19.71
C LEU A 3 -1.16 -9.39 20.23
N GLU A 4 -1.01 -9.14 21.54
CA GLU A 4 -1.31 -7.84 22.11
C GLU A 4 -0.21 -6.83 21.82
N LEU A 5 -0.62 -5.60 21.50
CA LEU A 5 0.29 -4.48 21.34
C LEU A 5 0.97 -4.12 22.67
N SER A 6 2.26 -3.79 22.61
CA SER A 6 2.99 -3.17 23.72
C SER A 6 2.44 -1.79 24.05
N ASP A 7 2.83 -1.23 25.20
CA ASP A 7 2.41 0.12 25.60
C ASP A 7 2.85 1.18 24.58
N ASP A 8 4.09 1.09 24.08
CA ASP A 8 4.62 2.00 23.04
C ASP A 8 3.83 1.87 21.73
N GLN A 9 3.50 0.64 21.31
CA GLN A 9 2.69 0.40 20.11
C GLN A 9 1.26 0.94 20.27
N ARG A 10 0.67 0.84 21.47
CA ARG A 10 -0.64 1.45 21.77
C ARG A 10 -0.56 2.97 21.71
N MET A 11 0.49 3.57 22.27
CA MET A 11 0.70 5.02 22.21
C MET A 11 0.88 5.52 20.77
N LEU A 12 1.61 4.78 19.94
CA LEU A 12 1.74 5.05 18.50
C LEU A 12 0.38 5.01 17.82
N LYS A 13 -0.38 3.92 18.04
CA LYS A 13 -1.73 3.73 17.48
C LYS A 13 -2.66 4.88 17.86
N ASP A 14 -2.73 5.23 19.15
CA ASP A 14 -3.58 6.31 19.63
C ASP A 14 -3.19 7.67 19.02
N SER A 15 -1.89 7.91 18.82
CA SER A 15 -1.39 9.16 18.25
C SER A 15 -1.77 9.30 16.77
N ILE A 16 -1.61 8.25 15.97
CA ILE A 16 -1.98 8.29 14.56
C ILE A 16 -3.50 8.29 14.35
N GLU A 17 -4.26 7.55 15.17
CA GLU A 17 -5.72 7.59 15.10
C GLU A 17 -6.29 8.98 15.43
N ARG A 18 -5.69 9.68 16.40
CA ARG A 18 -6.01 11.08 16.68
C ARG A 18 -5.67 11.99 15.52
N LEU A 19 -4.48 11.86 14.93
CA LEU A 19 -4.07 12.62 13.73
C LEU A 19 -5.11 12.45 12.61
N VAL A 20 -5.46 11.22 12.28
CA VAL A 20 -6.43 10.90 11.22
C VAL A 20 -7.79 11.52 11.52
N THR A 21 -8.27 11.39 12.77
CA THR A 21 -9.58 11.92 13.18
C THR A 21 -9.64 13.45 13.10
N GLU A 22 -8.58 14.15 13.49
CA GLU A 22 -8.54 15.61 13.53
C GLU A 22 -8.25 16.25 12.17
N ARG A 23 -7.40 15.61 11.36
CA ARG A 23 -6.90 16.18 10.11
C ARG A 23 -7.60 15.69 8.85
N TYR A 24 -8.18 14.50 8.86
CA TYR A 24 -8.74 13.85 7.67
C TYR A 24 -10.26 13.56 7.73
N PRO A 25 -11.13 14.48 8.21
CA PRO A 25 -12.57 14.31 7.99
C PRO A 25 -12.88 14.28 6.49
N PHE A 26 -13.92 13.55 6.11
CA PHE A 26 -14.26 13.23 4.72
C PHE A 26 -14.34 14.47 3.80
N ASP A 27 -14.88 15.58 4.29
CA ASP A 27 -15.03 16.82 3.51
C ASP A 27 -13.67 17.45 3.15
N LYS A 28 -12.65 17.29 4.00
CA LYS A 28 -11.31 17.83 3.74
C LYS A 28 -10.53 17.00 2.72
N ARG A 29 -10.77 15.68 2.68
CA ARG A 29 -10.09 14.76 1.75
C ARG A 29 -10.24 15.18 0.28
N HIS A 30 -11.42 15.62 -0.12
CA HIS A 30 -11.66 16.11 -1.48
C HIS A 30 -10.78 17.32 -1.82
N GLY A 31 -10.61 18.24 -0.86
CA GLY A 31 -9.72 19.40 -1.01
C GLY A 31 -8.25 18.99 -1.16
N HIS A 32 -7.80 18.00 -0.37
CA HIS A 32 -6.44 17.48 -0.48
C HIS A 32 -6.19 16.80 -1.84
N ALA A 33 -7.13 15.98 -2.31
CA ALA A 33 -7.04 15.31 -3.62
C ALA A 33 -7.01 16.29 -4.80
N ALA A 34 -7.70 17.43 -4.69
CA ALA A 34 -7.72 18.47 -5.71
C ALA A 34 -6.51 19.41 -5.66
N GLY A 35 -5.68 19.33 -4.62
CA GLY A 35 -4.48 20.14 -4.46
C GLY A 35 -3.38 19.77 -5.47
N ALA A 36 -2.40 20.66 -5.66
CA ALA A 36 -1.36 20.50 -6.66
C ALA A 36 -0.53 19.22 -6.51
N ARG A 37 -0.30 18.75 -5.28
CA ARG A 37 0.41 17.49 -4.99
C ARG A 37 -0.50 16.26 -4.92
N GLY A 38 -1.81 16.44 -4.89
CA GLY A 38 -2.79 15.35 -4.69
C GLY A 38 -2.85 14.78 -3.26
N PHE A 39 -2.13 15.37 -2.31
CA PHE A 39 -2.17 15.08 -0.86
C PHE A 39 -1.90 16.35 -0.04
N SER A 40 -1.94 16.25 1.30
CA SER A 40 -1.73 17.39 2.20
C SER A 40 -0.29 17.48 2.71
N ASP A 41 0.47 18.50 2.30
CA ASP A 41 1.82 18.77 2.85
C ASP A 41 1.81 18.95 4.37
N ALA A 42 0.74 19.53 4.92
CA ALA A 42 0.61 19.73 6.36
C ALA A 42 0.45 18.40 7.11
N VAL A 43 -0.38 17.48 6.59
CA VAL A 43 -0.54 16.15 7.22
C VAL A 43 0.72 15.32 7.04
N TRP A 44 1.37 15.41 5.87
CA TRP A 44 2.65 14.77 5.64
C TRP A 44 3.73 15.27 6.63
N GLY A 45 3.80 16.58 6.86
CA GLY A 45 4.68 17.18 7.87
C GLY A 45 4.38 16.66 9.28
N GLU A 46 3.11 16.57 9.68
CA GLU A 46 2.73 16.00 10.99
C GLU A 46 3.10 14.51 11.11
N MET A 47 3.01 13.73 10.01
CA MET A 47 3.48 12.34 9.99
C MET A 47 5.00 12.24 10.19
N VAL A 48 5.76 13.17 9.60
CA VAL A 48 7.22 13.27 9.79
C VAL A 48 7.55 13.66 11.22
N GLU A 49 6.88 14.66 11.79
CA GLU A 49 7.09 15.13 13.17
C GLU A 49 6.81 14.03 14.22
N LEU A 50 5.83 13.16 13.94
CA LEU A 50 5.55 11.97 14.76
C LEU A 50 6.55 10.82 14.54
N GLY A 51 7.51 10.97 13.63
CA GLY A 51 8.52 9.96 13.32
C GLY A 51 8.01 8.79 12.49
N LEU A 52 6.80 8.87 11.91
CA LEU A 52 6.17 7.75 11.21
C LEU A 52 6.98 7.32 9.98
N THR A 53 7.59 8.27 9.28
CA THR A 53 8.41 8.04 8.08
C THR A 53 9.76 7.37 8.40
N MET A 54 10.17 7.34 9.67
CA MET A 54 11.42 6.73 10.12
C MET A 54 11.24 5.30 10.66
N LEU A 55 10.00 4.90 10.95
CA LEU A 55 9.68 3.62 11.60
C LEU A 55 10.36 2.43 10.91
N PRO A 56 10.23 2.22 9.58
CA PRO A 56 10.62 0.96 8.94
C PRO A 56 12.13 0.82 8.72
N PHE A 57 12.91 1.88 8.96
CA PHE A 57 14.33 1.92 8.63
C PHE A 57 15.18 1.66 9.86
N SER A 58 16.33 1.00 9.70
CA SER A 58 17.24 0.71 10.81
C SER A 58 17.92 1.97 11.34
N GLU A 59 18.32 1.93 12.61
CA GLU A 59 19.09 3.02 13.24
C GLU A 59 20.40 3.34 12.49
N HIS A 60 20.97 2.37 11.79
CA HIS A 60 22.25 2.52 11.08
C HIS A 60 22.15 3.45 9.87
N VAL A 61 20.95 3.59 9.31
CA VAL A 61 20.65 4.53 8.22
C VAL A 61 19.83 5.73 8.73
N GLY A 62 19.77 5.92 10.06
CA GLY A 62 19.10 7.04 10.71
C GLY A 62 17.61 6.82 11.03
N GLY A 63 17.08 5.61 10.86
CA GLY A 63 15.70 5.26 11.22
C GLY A 63 15.50 4.90 12.69
N LEU A 64 14.33 4.36 13.02
CA LEU A 64 13.96 3.95 14.39
C LEU A 64 14.09 2.45 14.67
N GLY A 65 14.39 1.65 13.64
CA GLY A 65 14.51 0.19 13.74
C GLY A 65 13.21 -0.51 14.15
N LEU A 66 12.06 0.14 13.93
CA LEU A 66 10.76 -0.38 14.28
C LEU A 66 10.20 -1.24 13.12
N GLY A 67 9.42 -2.26 13.46
CA GLY A 67 9.22 -3.40 12.59
C GLY A 67 7.92 -3.37 11.79
N GLY A 68 7.53 -4.56 11.34
CA GLY A 68 6.28 -4.76 10.61
C GLY A 68 5.03 -4.40 11.42
N VAL A 69 5.06 -4.47 12.75
CA VAL A 69 3.89 -4.15 13.61
C VAL A 69 3.61 -2.65 13.62
N GLU A 70 4.62 -1.82 13.80
CA GLU A 70 4.46 -0.36 13.78
C GLU A 70 4.03 0.12 12.38
N THR A 71 4.60 -0.48 11.33
CA THR A 71 4.18 -0.22 9.94
C THR A 71 2.74 -0.65 9.68
N MET A 72 2.29 -1.77 10.26
CA MET A 72 0.90 -2.21 10.20
C MET A 72 -0.04 -1.23 10.89
N ILE A 73 0.30 -0.75 12.09
CA ILE A 73 -0.49 0.28 12.81
C ILE A 73 -0.67 1.53 11.94
N VAL A 74 0.39 1.96 11.25
CA VAL A 74 0.32 3.10 10.33
C VAL A 74 -0.60 2.81 9.15
N GLY A 75 -0.47 1.63 8.53
CA GLY A 75 -1.33 1.19 7.44
C GLY A 75 -2.81 1.16 7.83
N GLU A 76 -3.15 0.58 8.98
CA GLU A 76 -4.54 0.53 9.48
C GLU A 76 -5.15 1.92 9.64
N ALA A 77 -4.41 2.87 10.22
CA ALA A 77 -4.89 4.22 10.41
C ALA A 77 -5.06 4.97 9.07
N ILE A 78 -4.11 4.82 8.14
CA ILE A 78 -4.19 5.35 6.77
C ILE A 78 -5.44 4.81 6.06
N GLY A 79 -5.69 3.51 6.16
CA GLY A 79 -6.86 2.85 5.57
C GLY A 79 -8.16 3.33 6.18
N ARG A 80 -8.22 3.46 7.51
CA ARG A 80 -9.38 3.99 8.24
C ARG A 80 -9.72 5.42 7.78
N GLY A 81 -8.70 6.26 7.61
CA GLY A 81 -8.83 7.66 7.19
C GLY A 81 -8.91 7.91 5.69
N LEU A 82 -8.60 6.91 4.85
CA LEU A 82 -8.39 7.07 3.40
C LEU A 82 -7.37 8.18 3.07
N LEU A 83 -6.26 8.20 3.82
CA LEU A 83 -5.18 9.16 3.64
C LEU A 83 -4.58 9.06 2.22
N LEU A 84 -4.10 10.19 1.70
CA LEU A 84 -3.57 10.32 0.34
C LEU A 84 -2.05 10.46 0.33
N GLU A 85 -1.46 10.63 1.51
CA GLU A 85 -0.03 10.86 1.71
C GLU A 85 0.80 9.68 1.17
N PRO A 86 1.99 9.96 0.59
CA PRO A 86 2.77 8.99 -0.18
C PRO A 86 3.53 7.97 0.68
N TYR A 87 2.95 7.52 1.80
CA TYR A 87 3.60 6.60 2.73
C TYR A 87 3.91 5.25 2.06
N LEU A 88 2.94 4.68 1.32
CA LEU A 88 3.16 3.43 0.59
C LEU A 88 4.24 3.57 -0.48
N SER A 89 4.14 4.58 -1.35
CA SER A 89 5.08 4.73 -2.48
C SER A 89 6.48 5.13 -2.03
N SER A 90 6.58 6.08 -1.10
CA SER A 90 7.84 6.70 -0.70
C SER A 90 8.55 5.91 0.40
N ILE A 91 7.84 5.53 1.45
CA ILE A 91 8.47 4.92 2.63
C ILE A 91 8.54 3.41 2.45
N VAL A 92 7.40 2.76 2.20
CA VAL A 92 7.31 1.29 2.19
C VAL A 92 7.88 0.67 0.92
N LEU A 93 7.64 1.28 -0.25
CA LEU A 93 8.15 0.73 -1.51
C LEU A 93 9.57 1.24 -1.82
N ALA A 94 9.71 2.51 -2.19
CA ALA A 94 10.99 3.04 -2.64
C ALA A 94 12.02 3.09 -1.50
N GLY A 95 11.62 3.54 -0.31
CA GLY A 95 12.48 3.61 0.87
C GLY A 95 13.03 2.24 1.27
N THR A 96 12.18 1.21 1.37
CA THR A 96 12.65 -0.16 1.68
C THR A 96 13.60 -0.70 0.60
N ALA A 97 13.31 -0.45 -0.69
CA ALA A 97 14.20 -0.88 -1.77
C ALA A 97 15.59 -0.22 -1.66
N ILE A 98 15.64 1.09 -1.35
CA ILE A 98 16.90 1.82 -1.14
C ILE A 98 17.62 1.29 0.10
N ALA A 99 16.91 1.12 1.22
CA ALA A 99 17.47 0.69 2.50
C ALA A 99 18.11 -0.70 2.44
N GLU A 100 17.45 -1.65 1.79
CA GLU A 100 17.93 -3.04 1.71
C GLU A 100 18.83 -3.28 0.48
N GLY A 101 18.77 -2.42 -0.53
CA GLY A 101 19.33 -2.70 -1.86
C GLY A 101 20.59 -1.94 -2.22
N THR A 102 21.02 -0.98 -1.42
CA THR A 102 22.20 -0.13 -1.68
C THR A 102 23.27 -0.29 -0.60
N ALA A 103 24.45 0.27 -0.84
CA ALA A 103 25.49 0.36 0.20
C ALA A 103 24.99 1.24 1.37
N PRO A 104 25.35 0.94 2.63
CA PRO A 104 24.83 1.66 3.80
C PRO A 104 24.98 3.19 3.74
N GLU A 105 26.09 3.68 3.20
CA GLU A 105 26.36 5.11 3.04
C GLU A 105 25.43 5.77 2.01
N ILE A 106 25.11 5.04 0.94
CA ILE A 106 24.16 5.49 -0.10
C ILE A 106 22.75 5.45 0.46
N ALA A 107 22.38 4.38 1.16
CA ALA A 107 21.08 4.26 1.82
C ALA A 107 20.87 5.42 2.79
N ALA A 108 21.82 5.69 3.69
CA ALA A 108 21.72 6.78 4.65
C ALA A 108 21.55 8.16 3.96
N ALA A 109 22.36 8.45 2.93
CA ALA A 109 22.28 9.72 2.21
C ALA A 109 20.95 9.91 1.48
N GLN A 110 20.41 8.85 0.87
CA GLN A 110 19.12 8.90 0.15
C GLN A 110 17.94 8.96 1.12
N LEU A 111 18.00 8.20 2.22
CA LEU A 111 16.92 8.09 3.19
C LEU A 111 16.80 9.31 4.09
N GLU A 112 17.85 10.12 4.28
CA GLU A 112 17.79 11.35 5.09
C GLU A 112 16.63 12.27 4.64
N GLY A 113 16.59 12.62 3.36
CA GLY A 113 15.52 13.47 2.81
C GLY A 113 14.15 12.77 2.71
N ILE A 114 14.14 11.43 2.53
CA ILE A 114 12.90 10.64 2.46
C ILE A 114 12.24 10.55 3.84
N MET A 115 13.03 10.25 4.87
CA MET A 115 12.60 10.21 6.26
C MET A 115 12.18 11.59 6.76
N GLY A 116 12.91 12.64 6.39
CA GLY A 116 12.52 14.02 6.70
C GLY A 116 11.31 14.52 5.89
N GLY A 117 10.84 13.75 4.91
CA GLY A 117 9.69 14.06 4.08
C GLY A 117 9.90 15.18 3.05
N GLN A 118 11.14 15.69 2.89
CA GLN A 118 11.48 16.67 1.86
C GLN A 118 11.60 16.03 0.47
N THR A 119 11.98 14.75 0.42
CA THR A 119 12.13 13.97 -0.81
C THR A 119 11.03 12.92 -0.88
N ILE A 120 10.21 12.95 -1.92
CA ILE A 120 9.25 11.87 -2.19
C ILE A 120 9.88 10.87 -3.17
N ALA A 121 9.86 9.60 -2.79
CA ALA A 121 10.37 8.52 -3.61
C ALA A 121 9.24 7.68 -4.21
N ALA A 122 9.50 7.02 -5.33
CA ALA A 122 8.58 6.07 -5.93
C ALA A 122 9.30 4.89 -6.56
N LEU A 123 8.72 3.69 -6.43
CA LEU A 123 9.22 2.47 -7.05
C LEU A 123 8.49 2.23 -8.37
N ALA A 124 9.24 2.14 -9.46
CA ALA A 124 8.76 1.73 -10.76
C ALA A 124 9.08 0.25 -10.97
N ASP A 125 8.23 -0.63 -10.42
CA ASP A 125 8.37 -2.08 -10.47
C ASP A 125 7.90 -2.69 -11.80
N ARG A 126 6.94 -2.02 -12.46
CA ARG A 126 6.39 -2.40 -13.78
C ARG A 126 7.11 -1.66 -14.91
N ALA A 127 8.39 -1.97 -15.09
CA ALA A 127 9.25 -1.35 -16.07
C ALA A 127 9.72 -2.33 -17.16
N GLU A 128 9.71 -1.84 -18.40
CA GLU A 128 10.38 -2.44 -19.56
C GLU A 128 11.57 -1.53 -19.89
N VAL A 129 12.59 -1.57 -19.02
CA VAL A 129 13.78 -0.71 -19.11
C VAL A 129 15.02 -1.57 -19.28
N THR A 130 15.84 -1.22 -20.26
CA THR A 130 17.15 -1.82 -20.49
C THR A 130 18.23 -0.96 -19.85
N ALA A 131 19.07 -1.61 -19.05
CA ALA A 131 20.30 -1.04 -18.50
C ALA A 131 21.50 -1.48 -19.36
N THR A 132 22.16 -0.53 -20.02
CA THR A 132 23.37 -0.79 -20.82
C THR A 132 24.59 -0.15 -20.15
N PRO A 133 25.65 -0.92 -19.84
CA PRO A 133 26.88 -0.37 -19.27
C PRO A 133 27.49 0.75 -20.11
N ASN A 134 27.95 1.81 -19.45
CA ASN A 134 28.59 2.99 -20.04
C ASN A 134 29.70 3.53 -19.12
N GLY A 135 30.82 2.80 -19.03
CA GLY A 135 31.93 3.14 -18.13
C GLY A 135 31.53 2.99 -16.66
N ASP A 136 31.71 4.06 -15.88
CA ASP A 136 31.30 4.13 -14.46
C ASP A 136 29.81 4.45 -14.26
N SER A 137 29.05 4.43 -15.37
CA SER A 137 27.62 4.69 -15.40
C SER A 137 26.89 3.61 -16.18
N VAL A 138 25.57 3.62 -16.07
CA VAL A 138 24.64 2.84 -16.89
C VAL A 138 23.72 3.79 -17.62
N ARG A 139 23.48 3.47 -18.88
CA ARG A 139 22.45 4.10 -19.71
C ARG A 139 21.14 3.32 -19.60
N LEU A 140 20.08 4.00 -19.22
CA LEU A 140 18.72 3.47 -19.13
C LEU A 140 17.87 3.95 -20.31
N ASP A 141 17.24 3.01 -21.01
CA ASP A 141 16.27 3.26 -22.07
C ASP A 141 15.04 2.38 -21.89
N GLY A 142 13.84 2.95 -22.05
CA GLY A 142 12.59 2.20 -21.97
C GLY A 142 11.45 2.99 -21.34
N ALA A 143 10.50 2.27 -20.76
CA ALA A 143 9.34 2.87 -20.11
C ALA A 143 8.92 2.10 -18.86
N ALA A 144 8.30 2.80 -17.92
CA ALA A 144 7.63 2.20 -16.77
C ALA A 144 6.21 2.73 -16.67
N SER A 145 5.29 1.90 -16.21
CA SER A 145 3.86 2.26 -16.16
C SER A 145 3.31 2.15 -14.75
N LEU A 146 2.31 2.98 -14.43
CA LEU A 146 1.61 2.95 -13.14
C LEU A 146 2.55 3.05 -11.92
N VAL A 147 3.53 3.95 -11.99
CA VAL A 147 4.46 4.22 -10.89
C VAL A 147 3.71 4.98 -9.79
N LEU A 148 3.34 4.30 -8.71
CA LEU A 148 2.58 4.88 -7.60
C LEU A 148 3.33 6.06 -6.97
N GLY A 149 2.66 7.20 -6.79
CA GLY A 149 3.28 8.45 -6.32
C GLY A 149 4.26 9.10 -7.30
N GLY A 150 4.42 8.54 -8.50
CA GLY A 150 5.40 9.01 -9.47
C GLY A 150 5.10 10.38 -10.09
N ASP A 151 3.87 10.86 -9.97
CA ASP A 151 3.43 12.18 -10.42
C ASP A 151 4.08 13.34 -9.66
N HIS A 152 4.50 13.08 -8.42
CA HIS A 152 5.14 14.07 -7.54
C HIS A 152 6.44 13.57 -6.90
N ALA A 153 6.95 12.41 -7.30
CA ALA A 153 8.23 11.89 -6.82
C ALA A 153 9.40 12.78 -7.27
N ASP A 154 10.38 12.94 -6.37
CA ASP A 154 11.66 13.62 -6.59
C ASP A 154 12.75 12.61 -6.97
N VAL A 155 12.57 11.34 -6.60
CA VAL A 155 13.47 10.24 -6.92
C VAL A 155 12.70 8.96 -7.25
N PHE A 156 13.20 8.19 -8.21
CA PHE A 156 12.63 6.92 -8.63
C PHE A 156 13.59 5.77 -8.36
N VAL A 157 13.08 4.63 -7.93
CA VAL A 157 13.76 3.34 -8.04
C VAL A 157 13.19 2.63 -9.26
N VAL A 158 13.96 2.51 -10.34
CA VAL A 158 13.48 1.98 -11.63
C VAL A 158 14.05 0.58 -11.85
N THR A 159 13.19 -0.42 -11.96
CA THR A 159 13.63 -1.78 -12.31
C THR A 159 14.11 -1.86 -13.75
N SER A 160 15.15 -2.65 -14.02
CA SER A 160 15.70 -2.89 -15.34
C SER A 160 16.33 -4.27 -15.41
N ASN A 161 15.92 -5.12 -16.35
CA ASN A 161 16.42 -6.49 -16.50
C ASN A 161 16.47 -7.25 -15.15
N ASP A 162 17.67 -7.40 -14.57
CA ASP A 162 17.95 -8.15 -13.34
C ASP A 162 18.24 -7.28 -12.10
N ASP A 163 18.16 -5.94 -12.22
CA ASP A 163 18.49 -4.98 -11.17
C ASP A 163 17.49 -3.82 -11.11
N ALA A 164 17.73 -2.85 -10.23
CA ALA A 164 17.07 -1.55 -10.26
C ALA A 164 18.07 -0.40 -10.04
N TRP A 165 17.62 0.83 -10.30
CA TRP A 165 18.48 2.02 -10.26
C TRP A 165 17.76 3.19 -9.60
N ILE A 166 18.49 3.93 -8.77
CA ILE A 166 18.04 5.23 -8.25
C ILE A 166 18.22 6.27 -9.36
N VAL A 167 17.11 6.92 -9.75
CA VAL A 167 17.05 7.92 -10.82
C VAL A 167 16.40 9.20 -10.28
N PRO A 168 17.11 10.33 -10.23
CA PRO A 168 16.50 11.63 -9.92
C PRO A 168 15.39 12.00 -10.90
N ALA A 169 14.32 12.63 -10.42
CA ALA A 169 13.18 12.98 -11.27
C ALA A 169 13.50 14.03 -12.35
N ASP A 170 14.58 14.80 -12.17
CA ASP A 170 15.09 15.79 -13.11
C ASP A 170 16.24 15.26 -13.99
N ALA A 171 16.54 13.95 -13.93
CA ALA A 171 17.61 13.35 -14.72
C ALA A 171 17.39 13.59 -16.22
N PRO A 172 18.41 14.07 -16.97
CA PRO A 172 18.29 14.28 -18.41
C PRO A 172 17.85 13.01 -19.14
N GLY A 173 16.81 13.12 -19.97
CA GLY A 173 16.24 12.00 -20.71
C GLY A 173 15.11 11.27 -20.00
N LEU A 174 14.80 11.61 -18.74
CA LEU A 174 13.61 11.14 -18.04
C LEU A 174 12.44 12.09 -18.32
N SER A 175 11.28 11.53 -18.64
CA SER A 175 10.02 12.26 -18.70
C SER A 175 8.92 11.47 -18.00
N ARG A 176 7.95 12.18 -17.43
CA ARG A 176 6.82 11.57 -16.72
C ARG A 176 5.49 12.15 -17.17
N ARG A 177 4.45 11.32 -17.15
CA ARG A 177 3.05 11.72 -17.33
C ARG A 177 2.26 11.29 -16.11
N GLY A 178 1.95 12.24 -15.23
CA GLY A 178 1.14 12.00 -14.04
C GLY A 178 -0.36 11.85 -14.34
N PHE A 179 -1.06 11.06 -13.53
CA PHE A 179 -2.51 10.88 -13.57
C PHE A 179 -3.06 10.44 -12.21
N SER A 180 -4.32 10.78 -11.93
CA SER A 180 -4.99 10.42 -10.67
C SER A 180 -5.50 8.97 -10.70
N LEU A 181 -5.42 8.29 -9.55
CA LEU A 181 -5.93 6.94 -9.37
C LEU A 181 -7.37 6.95 -8.85
N HIS A 182 -8.16 5.96 -9.27
CA HIS A 182 -9.55 5.81 -8.85
C HIS A 182 -9.72 5.63 -7.33
N GLY A 183 -8.76 5.00 -6.66
CA GLY A 183 -8.75 4.80 -5.21
C GLY A 183 -8.21 5.99 -4.41
N GLY A 184 -7.85 7.11 -5.06
CA GLY A 184 -7.10 8.21 -4.45
C GLY A 184 -5.59 8.07 -4.65
N GLY A 185 -4.89 9.21 -4.55
CA GLY A 185 -3.47 9.34 -4.86
C GLY A 185 -3.22 9.49 -6.37
N GLY A 186 -1.95 9.69 -6.70
CA GLY A 186 -1.46 9.81 -8.07
C GLY A 186 -0.53 8.67 -8.47
N ALA A 187 -0.33 8.53 -9.77
CA ALA A 187 0.70 7.70 -10.36
C ALA A 187 1.25 8.37 -11.62
N ALA A 188 2.37 7.87 -12.13
CA ALA A 188 2.90 8.32 -13.41
C ALA A 188 3.32 7.16 -14.31
N ASP A 189 3.26 7.41 -15.62
CA ASP A 189 4.03 6.64 -16.59
C ASP A 189 5.34 7.39 -16.87
N LEU A 190 6.44 6.65 -16.92
CA LEU A 190 7.79 7.15 -17.15
C LEU A 190 8.27 6.75 -18.54
N THR A 191 9.02 7.62 -19.19
CA THR A 191 9.81 7.32 -20.39
C THR A 191 11.25 7.72 -20.14
N LEU A 192 12.15 6.78 -20.34
CA LEU A 192 13.60 6.93 -20.18
C LEU A 192 14.25 6.86 -21.56
N SER A 193 14.95 7.93 -21.95
CA SER A 193 15.63 8.06 -23.24
C SER A 193 17.10 8.40 -23.01
N GLY A 194 17.92 7.36 -22.86
CA GLY A 194 19.35 7.48 -22.64
C GLY A 194 19.75 8.11 -21.29
N VAL A 195 18.93 7.92 -20.26
CA VAL A 195 19.18 8.43 -18.90
C VAL A 195 20.48 7.82 -18.37
N GLN A 196 21.39 8.65 -17.85
CA GLN A 196 22.66 8.19 -17.30
C GLN A 196 22.58 8.14 -15.77
N VAL A 197 22.94 7.02 -15.17
CA VAL A 197 23.03 6.85 -13.71
C VAL A 197 24.37 6.25 -13.31
N SER A 198 24.89 6.64 -12.15
CA SER A 198 26.13 6.05 -11.60
C SER A 198 25.95 4.56 -11.30
N ASN A 199 27.01 3.77 -11.45
CA ASN A 199 27.02 2.37 -11.00
C ASN A 199 26.72 2.23 -9.49
N GLU A 200 27.03 3.27 -8.70
CA GLU A 200 26.72 3.32 -7.26
C GLU A 200 25.22 3.44 -6.97
N ALA A 201 24.43 3.93 -7.92
CA ALA A 201 22.97 4.06 -7.79
C ALA A 201 22.22 2.73 -7.95
N ARG A 202 22.93 1.61 -8.07
CA ARG A 202 22.34 0.28 -8.23
C ARG A 202 21.61 -0.16 -6.97
N VAL A 203 20.42 -0.72 -7.17
CA VAL A 203 19.57 -1.34 -6.16
C VAL A 203 19.40 -2.81 -6.54
N THR A 204 19.60 -3.73 -5.59
CA THR A 204 19.47 -5.18 -5.87
C THR A 204 18.03 -5.59 -6.15
N ALA A 205 17.81 -6.54 -7.07
CA ALA A 205 16.48 -7.08 -7.34
C ALA A 205 15.84 -7.79 -6.12
N SER A 206 16.66 -8.36 -5.23
CA SER A 206 16.17 -8.92 -3.97
C SER A 206 15.55 -7.85 -3.07
N ALA A 207 16.15 -6.66 -3.00
CA ALA A 207 15.61 -5.54 -2.22
C ALA A 207 14.32 -4.99 -2.83
N VAL A 208 14.21 -4.95 -4.16
CA VAL A 208 12.94 -4.62 -4.83
C VAL A 208 11.86 -5.66 -4.49
N THR A 209 12.21 -6.95 -4.50
CA THR A 209 11.28 -8.01 -4.10
C THR A 209 10.81 -7.82 -2.66
N ARG A 210 11.73 -7.54 -1.74
CA ARG A 210 11.43 -7.23 -0.34
C ARG A 210 10.54 -6.01 -0.16
N ALA A 211 10.79 -4.95 -0.91
CA ALA A 211 9.94 -3.77 -0.93
C ALA A 211 8.50 -4.08 -1.39
N ILE A 212 8.33 -4.88 -2.44
CA ILE A 212 7.00 -5.32 -2.91
C ILE A 212 6.31 -6.18 -1.84
N GLU A 213 7.04 -7.09 -1.18
CA GLU A 213 6.53 -7.90 -0.07
C GLU A 213 6.06 -7.03 1.11
N ALA A 214 6.86 -6.04 1.50
CA ALA A 214 6.50 -5.05 2.52
C ALA A 214 5.28 -4.21 2.10
N GLY A 215 5.21 -3.81 0.84
CA GLY A 215 4.07 -3.10 0.27
C GLY A 215 2.79 -3.93 0.31
N ILE A 216 2.86 -5.23 0.05
CA ILE A 216 1.72 -6.16 0.18
C ILE A 216 1.25 -6.25 1.64
N ALA A 217 2.18 -6.37 2.59
CA ALA A 217 1.86 -6.40 4.02
C ALA A 217 1.19 -5.09 4.46
N PHE A 218 1.72 -3.95 4.03
CA PHE A 218 1.13 -2.63 4.30
C PHE A 218 -0.27 -2.50 3.70
N LEU A 219 -0.46 -2.92 2.44
CA LEU A 219 -1.78 -2.90 1.80
C LEU A 219 -2.81 -3.79 2.52
N ALA A 220 -2.37 -4.86 3.18
CA ALA A 220 -3.26 -5.69 4.00
C ALA A 220 -3.72 -4.94 5.25
N ALA A 221 -2.80 -4.24 5.93
CA ALA A 221 -3.13 -3.37 7.06
C ALA A 221 -4.06 -2.23 6.65
N GLU A 222 -3.77 -1.56 5.53
CA GLU A 222 -4.61 -0.51 4.98
C GLU A 222 -6.01 -1.01 4.63
N ALA A 223 -6.11 -2.20 4.01
CA ALA A 223 -7.39 -2.80 3.70
C ALA A 223 -8.17 -3.17 4.98
N ALA A 224 -7.51 -3.68 6.02
CA ALA A 224 -8.15 -3.99 7.30
C ALA A 224 -8.74 -2.73 7.96
N GLY A 225 -7.98 -1.63 7.99
CA GLY A 225 -8.45 -0.34 8.49
C GLY A 225 -9.64 0.22 7.69
N ALA A 226 -9.55 0.18 6.36
CA ALA A 226 -10.61 0.62 5.46
C ALA A 226 -11.89 -0.23 5.58
N MET A 227 -11.75 -1.56 5.69
CA MET A 227 -12.88 -2.46 5.89
C MET A 227 -13.57 -2.26 7.24
N ARG A 228 -12.79 -2.05 8.32
CA ARG A 228 -13.35 -1.73 9.64
C ARG A 228 -14.15 -0.44 9.59
N ALA A 229 -13.60 0.61 8.99
CA ALA A 229 -14.28 1.90 8.86
C ALA A 229 -15.56 1.80 8.01
N ALA A 230 -15.51 1.06 6.89
CA ALA A 230 -16.67 0.81 6.06
C ALA A 230 -17.78 0.05 6.83
N LEU A 231 -17.42 -0.94 7.65
CA LEU A 231 -18.35 -1.65 8.52
C LEU A 231 -18.95 -0.70 9.57
N ASP A 232 -18.12 0.09 10.26
CA ASP A 232 -18.55 1.03 11.31
C ASP A 232 -19.60 2.00 10.76
N VAL A 233 -19.29 2.67 9.64
CA VAL A 233 -20.22 3.59 8.97
C VAL A 233 -21.50 2.89 8.53
N THR A 234 -21.39 1.66 8.04
CA THR A 234 -22.56 0.86 7.64
C THR A 234 -23.46 0.52 8.82
N VAL A 235 -22.89 0.09 9.94
CA VAL A 235 -23.66 -0.24 11.15
C VAL A 235 -24.37 1.00 11.69
N GLU A 236 -23.71 2.16 11.72
CA GLU A 236 -24.35 3.41 12.13
C GLU A 236 -25.49 3.84 11.18
N TYR A 237 -25.30 3.68 9.87
CA TYR A 237 -26.38 3.92 8.90
C TYR A 237 -27.57 2.99 9.13
N LEU A 238 -27.33 1.69 9.37
CA LEU A 238 -28.41 0.73 9.65
C LEU A 238 -29.20 1.07 10.92
N LYS A 239 -28.55 1.63 11.94
CA LYS A 239 -29.19 2.05 13.20
C LYS A 239 -30.09 3.28 13.02
N THR A 240 -29.72 4.20 12.14
CA THR A 240 -30.35 5.52 12.01
C THR A 240 -31.35 5.61 10.86
N ARG A 241 -31.14 4.86 9.77
CA ARG A 241 -32.01 4.90 8.59
C ARG A 241 -33.35 4.21 8.83
N VAL A 242 -34.45 4.94 8.61
CA VAL A 242 -35.83 4.43 8.78
C VAL A 242 -36.47 4.10 7.43
N GLN A 243 -37.02 2.89 7.30
CA GLN A 243 -37.93 2.48 6.22
C GLN A 243 -39.02 1.57 6.76
N PHE A 244 -40.20 1.59 6.14
CA PHE A 244 -41.35 0.79 6.60
C PHE A 244 -41.68 1.00 8.10
N GLY A 245 -41.53 2.24 8.57
CA GLY A 245 -41.90 2.65 9.94
C GLY A 245 -40.90 2.28 11.05
N LYS A 246 -39.73 1.70 10.74
CA LYS A 246 -38.70 1.36 11.74
C LYS A 246 -37.27 1.48 11.18
N ALA A 247 -36.28 1.51 12.06
CA ALA A 247 -34.88 1.46 11.64
C ALA A 247 -34.59 0.18 10.85
N ILE A 248 -33.89 0.29 9.72
CA ILE A 248 -33.62 -0.85 8.83
C ILE A 248 -32.75 -1.91 9.51
N GLY A 249 -31.89 -1.51 10.47
CA GLY A 249 -31.09 -2.42 11.29
C GLY A 249 -31.90 -3.38 12.18
N THR A 250 -33.23 -3.24 12.27
CA THR A 250 -34.12 -4.23 12.91
C THR A 250 -34.47 -5.41 12.01
N ASN A 251 -34.07 -5.37 10.73
CA ASN A 251 -34.26 -6.46 9.79
C ASN A 251 -33.15 -7.52 9.96
N GLN A 252 -33.54 -8.75 10.31
CA GLN A 252 -32.62 -9.85 10.57
C GLN A 252 -31.68 -10.14 9.37
N ALA A 253 -32.15 -10.00 8.13
CA ALA A 253 -31.33 -10.23 6.96
C ALA A 253 -30.17 -9.22 6.85
N LEU A 254 -30.40 -7.96 7.26
CA LEU A 254 -29.35 -6.92 7.28
C LEU A 254 -28.40 -7.13 8.46
N GLN A 255 -28.91 -7.56 9.62
CA GLN A 255 -28.08 -7.92 10.78
C GLN A 255 -27.14 -9.08 10.46
N HIS A 256 -27.65 -10.15 9.85
CA HIS A 256 -26.83 -11.28 9.39
C HIS A 256 -25.76 -10.83 8.42
N ARG A 257 -26.09 -9.95 7.48
CA ARG A 257 -25.10 -9.44 6.52
C ARG A 257 -24.00 -8.62 7.19
N ALA A 258 -24.36 -7.77 8.15
CA ALA A 258 -23.38 -7.00 8.93
C ALA A 258 -22.47 -7.92 9.77
N ALA A 259 -23.01 -9.01 10.33
CA ALA A 259 -22.22 -10.02 11.04
C ALA A 259 -21.24 -10.77 10.12
N GLU A 260 -21.65 -11.12 8.90
CA GLU A 260 -20.75 -11.71 7.90
C GLU A 260 -19.65 -10.74 7.48
N MET A 261 -19.97 -9.45 7.29
CA MET A 261 -18.96 -8.42 7.01
C MET A 261 -17.95 -8.34 8.15
N LEU A 262 -18.38 -8.41 9.41
CA LEU A 262 -17.47 -8.45 10.56
C LEU A 262 -16.50 -9.64 10.50
N VAL A 263 -16.98 -10.84 10.13
CA VAL A 263 -16.12 -12.02 9.98
C VAL A 263 -15.05 -11.81 8.90
N GLU A 264 -15.39 -11.19 7.77
CA GLU A 264 -14.42 -10.88 6.71
C GLU A 264 -13.44 -9.77 7.14
N VAL A 265 -13.87 -8.80 7.95
CA VAL A 265 -12.98 -7.81 8.57
C VAL A 265 -11.97 -8.49 9.49
N GLU A 266 -12.38 -9.43 10.35
CA GLU A 266 -11.44 -10.14 11.24
C GLU A 266 -10.45 -11.04 10.47
N GLN A 267 -10.86 -11.62 9.34
CA GLN A 267 -9.93 -12.31 8.43
C GLN A 267 -8.88 -11.34 7.87
N ALA A 268 -9.29 -10.12 7.51
CA ALA A 268 -8.35 -9.10 7.03
C ALA A 268 -7.39 -8.62 8.12
N THR A 269 -7.89 -8.37 9.34
CA THR A 269 -7.05 -8.05 10.50
C THR A 269 -6.01 -9.15 10.72
N SER A 270 -6.42 -10.42 10.64
CA SER A 270 -5.50 -11.56 10.79
C SER A 270 -4.43 -11.59 9.69
N ALA A 271 -4.80 -11.26 8.45
CA ALA A 271 -3.86 -11.18 7.34
C ALA A 271 -2.87 -10.01 7.50
N ALA A 272 -3.32 -8.87 8.03
CA ALA A 272 -2.46 -7.72 8.35
C ALA A 272 -1.43 -8.09 9.44
N ILE A 273 -1.87 -8.73 10.53
CA ILE A 273 -0.99 -9.24 11.59
C ILE A 273 0.03 -10.22 11.03
N TYR A 274 -0.41 -11.15 10.17
CA TYR A 274 0.52 -12.09 9.53
C TYR A 274 1.55 -11.37 8.64
N GLY A 275 1.13 -10.34 7.90
CA GLY A 275 2.03 -9.49 7.13
C GLY A 275 3.08 -8.79 7.99
N ALA A 276 2.69 -8.29 9.16
CA ALA A 276 3.61 -7.70 10.13
C ALA A 276 4.66 -8.72 10.63
N LEU A 277 4.26 -9.97 10.84
CA LEU A 277 5.17 -11.05 11.25
C LEU A 277 6.16 -11.44 10.14
N LEU A 278 5.69 -11.44 8.87
CA LEU A 278 6.55 -11.76 7.70
C LEU A 278 7.67 -10.73 7.48
N ALA A 279 7.56 -9.52 8.04
CA ALA A 279 8.62 -8.51 7.94
C ALA A 279 9.96 -9.02 8.50
N ASN A 280 9.90 -9.85 9.55
CA ASN A 280 11.05 -10.44 10.25
C ASN A 280 11.37 -11.88 9.78
N GLU A 281 10.69 -12.37 8.74
CA GLU A 281 10.97 -13.70 8.19
C GLU A 281 12.16 -13.63 7.22
N ASP A 282 13.17 -14.46 7.44
CA ASP A 282 14.40 -14.50 6.65
C ASP A 282 14.26 -15.37 5.40
N ASP A 283 13.41 -16.41 5.43
CA ASP A 283 13.21 -17.31 4.29
C ASP A 283 12.39 -16.63 3.16
N PRO A 284 12.99 -16.34 1.98
CA PRO A 284 12.26 -15.77 0.86
C PRO A 284 11.11 -16.64 0.37
N ALA A 285 11.20 -17.96 0.50
CA ALA A 285 10.14 -18.87 0.07
C ALA A 285 8.92 -18.82 0.99
N GLU A 286 9.11 -18.64 2.29
CA GLU A 286 8.01 -18.43 3.25
C GLU A 286 7.37 -17.05 3.04
N ARG A 287 8.17 -15.98 2.86
CA ARG A 287 7.63 -14.64 2.55
C ARG A 287 6.83 -14.61 1.26
N ALA A 288 7.34 -15.23 0.20
CA ALA A 288 6.64 -15.31 -1.08
C ALA A 288 5.29 -16.03 -0.97
N ARG A 289 5.23 -17.13 -0.21
CA ARG A 289 3.98 -17.87 0.06
C ARG A 289 3.03 -17.05 0.91
N GLY A 290 3.52 -16.44 1.98
CA GLY A 290 2.74 -15.65 2.92
C GLY A 290 2.11 -14.42 2.27
N THR A 291 2.90 -13.65 1.51
CA THR A 291 2.40 -12.46 0.79
C THR A 291 1.37 -12.80 -0.30
N ALA A 292 1.57 -13.91 -1.03
CA ALA A 292 0.57 -14.39 -1.98
C ALA A 292 -0.74 -14.80 -1.28
N ALA A 293 -0.67 -15.48 -0.13
CA ALA A 293 -1.84 -15.84 0.67
C ALA A 293 -2.57 -14.61 1.23
N ILE A 294 -1.83 -13.62 1.73
CA ILE A 294 -2.39 -12.34 2.20
C ILE A 294 -3.18 -11.67 1.09
N LYS A 295 -2.62 -11.56 -0.12
CA LYS A 295 -3.32 -10.95 -1.25
C LYS A 295 -4.59 -11.70 -1.65
N ALA A 296 -4.59 -13.03 -1.57
CA ALA A 296 -5.78 -13.84 -1.81
C ALA A 296 -6.89 -13.52 -0.79
N VAL A 297 -6.54 -13.44 0.49
CA VAL A 297 -7.48 -13.10 1.58
C VAL A 297 -8.01 -11.68 1.40
N ILE A 298 -7.13 -10.68 1.30
CA ILE A 298 -7.49 -9.26 1.22
C ILE A 298 -8.33 -8.95 -0.02
N GLY A 299 -8.01 -9.56 -1.17
CA GLY A 299 -8.79 -9.38 -2.39
C GLY A 299 -10.23 -9.91 -2.26
N LYS A 300 -10.42 -11.04 -1.56
CA LYS A 300 -11.74 -11.63 -1.29
C LYS A 300 -12.51 -10.80 -0.25
N THR A 301 -11.93 -10.58 0.93
CA THR A 301 -12.59 -9.91 2.06
C THR A 301 -12.91 -8.46 1.70
N GLY A 302 -11.95 -7.73 1.10
CA GLY A 302 -12.09 -6.35 0.67
C GLY A 302 -13.24 -6.16 -0.32
N ARG A 303 -13.35 -7.06 -1.32
CA ARG A 303 -14.46 -7.03 -2.28
C ARG A 303 -15.80 -7.26 -1.61
N PHE A 304 -15.88 -8.25 -0.72
CA PHE A 304 -17.12 -8.59 -0.02
C PHE A 304 -17.62 -7.43 0.85
N VAL A 305 -16.74 -6.89 1.71
CA VAL A 305 -17.07 -5.78 2.62
C VAL A 305 -17.43 -4.53 1.82
N ALA A 306 -16.65 -4.18 0.79
CA ALA A 306 -16.93 -3.02 -0.06
C ALA A 306 -18.30 -3.10 -0.74
N GLN A 307 -18.61 -4.24 -1.38
CA GLN A 307 -19.87 -4.42 -2.12
C GLN A 307 -21.09 -4.37 -1.18
N TYR A 308 -21.01 -5.04 -0.03
CA TYR A 308 -22.12 -5.02 0.92
C TYR A 308 -22.25 -3.70 1.68
N ALA A 309 -21.15 -2.97 1.93
CA ALA A 309 -21.24 -1.61 2.45
C ALA A 309 -22.06 -0.73 1.50
N VAL A 310 -21.76 -0.74 0.19
CA VAL A 310 -22.55 -0.01 -0.82
C VAL A 310 -24.00 -0.50 -0.85
N GLN A 311 -24.22 -1.81 -0.92
CA GLN A 311 -25.56 -2.40 -1.03
C GLN A 311 -26.46 -2.06 0.16
N LEU A 312 -25.93 -2.09 1.38
CA LEU A 312 -26.67 -1.81 2.61
C LEU A 312 -27.02 -0.32 2.75
N HIS A 313 -26.26 0.57 2.11
CA HIS A 313 -26.60 1.99 2.01
C HIS A 313 -27.63 2.26 0.91
N GLY A 314 -27.71 1.42 -0.12
CA GLY A 314 -28.57 1.62 -1.29
C GLY A 314 -28.04 2.76 -2.17
N GLY A 315 -28.93 3.61 -2.69
CA GLY A 315 -28.56 4.66 -3.65
C GLY A 315 -27.49 5.66 -3.14
N ILE A 316 -27.47 5.97 -1.83
CA ILE A 316 -26.44 6.86 -1.27
C ILE A 316 -25.05 6.21 -1.24
N GLY A 317 -24.98 4.87 -1.23
CA GLY A 317 -23.72 4.12 -1.20
C GLY A 317 -22.88 4.25 -2.48
N VAL A 318 -23.49 4.68 -3.60
CA VAL A 318 -22.79 4.94 -4.87
C VAL A 318 -22.51 6.43 -5.12
N SER A 319 -22.90 7.31 -4.18
CA SER A 319 -22.70 8.76 -4.28
C SER A 319 -21.25 9.15 -3.95
N GLU A 320 -20.72 10.16 -4.64
CA GLU A 320 -19.45 10.81 -4.25
C GLU A 320 -19.54 11.53 -2.90
N GLU A 321 -20.76 11.91 -2.48
CA GLU A 321 -21.03 12.63 -1.23
C GLU A 321 -20.99 11.73 0.02
N HIS A 322 -20.85 10.41 -0.14
CA HIS A 322 -20.83 9.48 0.97
C HIS A 322 -19.55 8.65 1.00
N VAL A 323 -18.88 8.61 2.15
CA VAL A 323 -17.55 7.99 2.33
C VAL A 323 -17.47 6.52 1.92
N VAL A 324 -18.59 5.80 1.99
CA VAL A 324 -18.67 4.37 1.63
C VAL A 324 -18.27 4.09 0.18
N SER A 325 -18.62 4.97 -0.76
CA SER A 325 -18.19 4.81 -2.16
C SER A 325 -16.67 4.95 -2.29
N HIS A 326 -16.03 5.75 -1.44
CA HIS A 326 -14.58 5.93 -1.43
C HIS A 326 -13.86 4.70 -0.84
N TYR A 327 -14.39 4.09 0.22
CA TYR A 327 -13.89 2.80 0.71
C TYR A 327 -14.02 1.72 -0.37
N PHE A 328 -15.15 1.69 -1.10
CA PHE A 328 -15.33 0.75 -2.21
C PHE A 328 -14.24 0.90 -3.28
N ARG A 329 -13.97 2.13 -3.72
CA ARG A 329 -12.95 2.43 -4.73
C ARG A 329 -11.55 2.07 -4.25
N ARG A 330 -11.22 2.42 -3.00
CA ARG A 330 -9.91 2.12 -2.43
C ARG A 330 -9.69 0.62 -2.28
N LEU A 331 -10.64 -0.11 -1.68
CA LEU A 331 -10.54 -1.57 -1.53
C LEU A 331 -10.46 -2.29 -2.88
N THR A 332 -11.18 -1.80 -3.89
CA THR A 332 -11.07 -2.30 -5.27
C THR A 332 -9.66 -2.09 -5.82
N ALA A 333 -9.08 -0.88 -5.65
CA ALA A 333 -7.72 -0.59 -6.07
C ALA A 333 -6.69 -1.48 -5.35
N ILE A 334 -6.79 -1.63 -4.03
CA ILE A 334 -5.90 -2.49 -3.23
C ILE A 334 -5.90 -3.94 -3.76
N GLY A 335 -7.04 -4.46 -4.20
CA GLY A 335 -7.15 -5.79 -4.81
C GLY A 335 -6.33 -5.97 -6.11
N MET A 336 -5.95 -4.87 -6.77
CA MET A 336 -5.25 -4.85 -8.06
C MET A 336 -3.77 -4.42 -7.96
N LEU A 337 -3.39 -3.65 -6.94
CA LEU A 337 -2.02 -3.16 -6.76
C LEU A 337 -1.06 -4.28 -6.32
N LEU A 338 0.21 -4.19 -6.72
CA LEU A 338 1.30 -5.11 -6.34
C LEU A 338 0.97 -6.60 -6.61
N GLY A 339 0.40 -6.87 -7.79
CA GLY A 339 -0.07 -8.19 -8.22
C GLY A 339 -1.53 -8.44 -7.81
N GLY A 340 -2.35 -8.77 -8.80
CA GLY A 340 -3.80 -8.94 -8.59
C GLY A 340 -4.13 -10.20 -7.79
N THR A 341 -5.33 -10.24 -7.19
CA THR A 341 -5.81 -11.41 -6.42
C THR A 341 -5.69 -12.73 -7.20
N ASP A 342 -6.17 -12.76 -8.45
CA ASP A 342 -6.15 -13.97 -9.29
C ASP A 342 -4.73 -14.41 -9.65
N GLU A 343 -3.83 -13.44 -9.85
CA GLU A 343 -2.43 -13.69 -10.13
C GLU A 343 -1.75 -14.33 -8.91
N GLN A 344 -1.98 -13.79 -7.72
CA GLN A 344 -1.40 -14.29 -6.48
C GLN A 344 -1.96 -15.67 -6.10
N ILE A 345 -3.24 -15.95 -6.37
CA ILE A 345 -3.81 -17.30 -6.23
C ILE A 345 -3.11 -18.29 -7.17
N LYS A 346 -2.90 -17.93 -8.44
CA LYS A 346 -2.15 -18.77 -9.39
C LYS A 346 -0.71 -18.98 -8.95
N ARG A 347 -0.06 -17.94 -8.41
CA ARG A 347 1.30 -18.01 -7.87
C ARG A 347 1.34 -18.98 -6.69
N LEU A 348 0.41 -18.87 -5.74
CA LEU A 348 0.32 -19.77 -4.57
C LEU A 348 0.09 -21.23 -5.00
N ALA A 349 -0.78 -21.47 -5.98
CA ALA A 349 -1.02 -22.81 -6.53
C ALA A 349 0.27 -23.44 -7.12
N LYS A 350 1.07 -22.65 -7.85
CA LYS A 350 2.37 -23.08 -8.40
C LYS A 350 3.42 -23.36 -7.33
N MET A 351 3.38 -22.66 -6.18
CA MET A 351 4.28 -22.85 -5.04
C MET A 351 3.91 -24.06 -4.17
N GLY A 352 3.05 -24.96 -4.65
CA GLY A 352 2.64 -26.18 -3.94
C GLY A 352 1.29 -26.09 -3.24
N GLY A 353 0.54 -25.00 -3.43
CA GLY A 353 -0.78 -24.81 -2.84
C GLY A 353 -1.85 -25.78 -3.35
N PHE A 354 -1.82 -26.20 -4.63
CA PHE A 354 -2.90 -27.04 -5.18
C PHE A 354 -2.57 -28.03 -6.31
N THR A 355 -1.38 -28.13 -6.92
CA THR A 355 -1.14 -29.19 -7.93
C THR A 355 0.31 -29.65 -8.07
N SER A 356 0.59 -30.87 -7.60
CA SER A 356 1.48 -31.83 -8.29
C SER A 356 0.67 -32.88 -9.09
N ALA A 357 -0.66 -32.74 -9.15
CA ALA A 357 -1.53 -33.68 -9.83
C ALA A 357 -1.39 -33.54 -11.36
N THR A 358 -0.93 -34.61 -12.00
CA THR A 358 -1.01 -34.79 -13.45
C THR A 358 -2.49 -34.79 -13.85
N PRO A 359 -2.93 -33.97 -14.82
CA PRO A 359 -4.32 -34.03 -15.28
C PRO A 359 -4.61 -35.42 -15.86
N HIS A 360 -5.49 -36.18 -15.21
CA HIS A 360 -5.96 -37.49 -15.69
C HIS A 360 -7.28 -37.40 -16.49
N LEU A 361 -7.79 -36.18 -16.71
CA LEU A 361 -8.96 -35.97 -17.55
C LEU A 361 -8.53 -36.08 -19.01
N ALA A 362 -8.71 -37.28 -19.57
CA ALA A 362 -8.69 -37.49 -21.01
C ALA A 362 -9.72 -36.57 -21.67
N ALA A 363 -9.32 -35.86 -22.72
CA ALA A 363 -10.25 -35.16 -23.59
C ALA A 363 -11.26 -36.18 -24.14
N ALA A 364 -12.53 -36.00 -23.81
CA ALA A 364 -13.65 -36.73 -24.40
C ALA A 364 -14.18 -35.95 -25.61
#